data_AF-A0A1M7EJV1-F1
#
_entry.id   AF-A0A1M7EJV1-F1
#
_cell.length_a   1.000
_cell.length_b   1.000
_cell.length_c   1.000
_cell.angle_alpha   90.00
_cell.angle_beta   90.00
_cell.angle_gamma   90.00
#
_symmetry.space_group_name_H-M   'P 1'
#
loop_
_entity.id
_entity.type
_entity.pdbx_description
1 polymer ?
#
loop_
_entity_poly.entity_id
_entity_poly.type
_entity_poly.pdbx_seq_one_letter_code
_entity_poly.pdbx_strand_id
1 'polypeptide(L)'
;MKPKTVGRAHGENSVHTPMEDAGLMANSIILTLDGEKAVSDVRPGDRIITRDAGTAIVRNIRKRRIKADAIVIQAGSLGDTRPDRDMILPAGQGVLVRDWRAEAMFGARQALVPAERLIDGEFIRREGIANLIVIQLEFDRPHILYVDGIEVAGQIVQSTQAKAA
;
A
#
# COMPACT_ATOMS: atom_id res chain seq x y z
N MET A 1 -9.63 -33.86 2.19
CA MET A 1 -9.07 -32.75 1.39
C MET A 1 -7.98 -32.08 2.25
N LYS A 2 -6.69 -32.23 1.93
CA LYS A 2 -5.60 -31.64 2.72
C LYS A 2 -5.48 -30.15 2.37
N PRO A 3 -5.37 -29.22 3.34
CA PRO A 3 -5.20 -27.81 3.02
C PRO A 3 -3.80 -27.62 2.42
N LYS A 4 -3.74 -26.95 1.25
CA LYS A 4 -2.48 -26.50 0.66
C LYS A 4 -1.99 -25.31 1.49
N THR A 5 -1.03 -25.56 2.37
CA THR A 5 -0.22 -24.51 2.98
C THR A 5 0.48 -23.75 1.86
N VAL A 6 0.16 -22.46 1.70
CA VAL A 6 0.84 -21.59 0.76
C VAL A 6 2.29 -21.43 1.21
N GLY A 7 3.19 -22.08 0.46
CA GLY A 7 4.63 -21.98 0.66
C GLY A 7 5.10 -20.55 0.46
N ARG A 8 6.08 -20.14 1.28
CA ARG A 8 6.90 -18.94 1.07
C ARG A 8 7.42 -18.94 -0.37
N ALA A 9 6.95 -18.02 -1.19
CA ALA A 9 7.63 -17.70 -2.44
C ALA A 9 8.85 -16.85 -2.10
N HIS A 10 10.04 -17.44 -2.26
CA HIS A 10 11.28 -16.68 -2.39
C HIS A 10 11.19 -15.80 -3.63
N GLY A 11 11.72 -14.57 -3.52
CA GLY A 11 11.47 -13.49 -4.44
C GLY A 11 12.07 -13.71 -5.82
N GLU A 12 11.26 -13.49 -6.85
CA GLU A 12 11.72 -13.28 -8.23
C GLU A 12 10.77 -12.28 -8.92
N ASN A 13 11.36 -11.22 -9.49
CA ASN A 13 10.79 -10.18 -10.37
C ASN A 13 9.53 -9.43 -9.89
N SER A 14 9.67 -8.61 -8.84
CA SER A 14 8.76 -7.49 -8.61
C SER A 14 9.32 -6.21 -9.27
N VAL A 15 8.59 -5.68 -10.25
CA VAL A 15 8.88 -4.35 -10.83
C VAL A 15 8.55 -3.28 -9.79
N HIS A 16 9.53 -2.42 -9.48
CA HIS A 16 9.35 -1.27 -8.58
C HIS A 16 9.37 0.03 -9.39
N THR A 17 8.21 0.67 -9.54
CA THR A 17 8.12 2.05 -10.05
C THR A 17 8.31 3.02 -8.89
N PRO A 18 9.12 4.09 -9.01
CA PRO A 18 9.19 5.15 -8.00
C PRO A 18 7.82 5.77 -7.78
N MET A 19 7.41 5.86 -6.51
CA MET A 19 6.09 6.32 -6.10
C MET A 19 6.20 7.72 -5.51
N GLU A 20 6.04 8.74 -6.35
CA GLU A 20 5.92 10.12 -5.90
C GLU A 20 4.53 10.35 -5.29
N ASP A 21 4.42 11.18 -4.24
CA ASP A 21 3.14 11.53 -3.60
C ASP A 21 2.28 10.34 -3.11
N ALA A 22 2.91 9.38 -2.43
CA ALA A 22 2.26 8.23 -1.80
C ALA A 22 1.98 8.43 -0.29
N GLY A 23 0.99 7.68 0.21
CA GLY A 23 0.71 7.53 1.64
C GLY A 23 -0.71 6.99 1.88
N LEU A 24 -0.98 6.66 3.14
CA LEU A 24 -2.22 6.03 3.58
C LEU A 24 -3.21 7.08 4.10
N MET A 25 -4.51 6.85 3.92
CA MET A 25 -5.54 7.73 4.47
C MET A 25 -5.74 7.46 5.97
N ALA A 26 -5.99 8.50 6.75
CA ALA A 26 -6.04 8.42 8.21
C ALA A 26 -7.09 7.42 8.74
N ASN A 27 -8.23 7.30 8.06
CA ASN A 27 -9.33 6.40 8.38
C ASN A 27 -9.21 5.00 7.73
N SER A 28 -8.14 4.73 6.99
CA SER A 28 -7.87 3.36 6.54
C SER A 28 -7.55 2.51 7.76
N ILE A 29 -7.88 1.23 7.71
CA ILE A 29 -7.64 0.24 8.74
C ILE A 29 -6.44 -0.58 8.32
N ILE A 30 -5.46 -0.70 9.21
CA ILE A 30 -4.22 -1.42 9.01
C ILE A 30 -4.12 -2.57 10.01
N LEU A 31 -3.57 -3.69 9.55
CA LEU A 31 -3.36 -4.86 10.40
C LEU A 31 -2.11 -4.68 11.27
N THR A 32 -2.29 -4.74 12.59
CA THR A 32 -1.19 -4.70 13.57
C THR A 32 -1.18 -5.98 14.39
N LEU A 33 -0.08 -6.23 15.11
CA LEU A 33 0.02 -7.40 16.00
C LEU A 33 -1.02 -7.36 17.14
N ASP A 34 -1.50 -6.17 17.51
CA ASP A 34 -2.53 -5.98 18.53
C ASP A 34 -3.96 -5.98 17.94
N GLY A 35 -4.11 -6.27 16.65
CA GLY A 35 -5.38 -6.22 15.93
C GLY A 35 -5.47 -5.09 14.90
N GLU A 36 -6.66 -4.89 14.37
CA GLU A 36 -6.99 -3.82 13.42
C GLU A 36 -6.95 -2.44 14.10
N LYS A 37 -6.24 -1.48 13.49
CA LYS A 37 -6.18 -0.09 13.97
C LYS A 37 -6.43 0.87 12.82
N ALA A 38 -6.97 2.05 13.10
CA ALA A 38 -6.93 3.14 12.13
C ALA A 38 -5.46 3.56 11.90
N VAL A 39 -5.12 3.92 10.67
CA VAL A 39 -3.78 4.40 10.33
C VAL A 39 -3.41 5.64 11.16
N SER A 40 -4.38 6.49 11.53
CA SER A 40 -4.17 7.63 12.42
C SER A 40 -3.71 7.26 13.83
N ASP A 41 -3.97 6.04 14.27
CA ASP A 41 -3.75 5.59 15.64
C ASP A 41 -2.43 4.83 15.79
N VAL A 42 -1.80 4.46 14.68
CA VAL A 42 -0.47 3.85 14.66
C VAL A 42 0.57 4.79 15.25
N ARG A 43 1.49 4.25 16.05
CA ARG A 43 2.60 4.99 16.67
C ARG A 43 3.96 4.37 16.31
N PRO A 44 5.06 5.15 16.31
CA PRO A 44 6.39 4.58 16.23
C PRO A 44 6.59 3.53 17.32
N GLY A 45 7.15 2.38 16.95
CA GLY A 45 7.28 1.21 17.82
C GLY A 45 6.20 0.14 17.60
N ASP A 46 5.05 0.49 17.01
CA ASP A 46 4.01 -0.49 16.70
C ASP A 46 4.50 -1.53 15.69
N ARG A 47 4.03 -2.77 15.87
CA ARG A 47 4.30 -3.89 14.96
C ARG A 47 3.16 -4.05 13.96
N ILE A 48 3.45 -3.73 12.71
CA ILE A 48 2.52 -3.87 11.58
C ILE A 48 2.67 -5.26 10.99
N ILE A 49 1.56 -5.92 10.67
CA ILE A 49 1.56 -7.20 9.95
C ILE A 49 1.92 -6.89 8.49
N THR A 50 2.95 -7.57 7.97
CA THR A 50 3.43 -7.38 6.60
C THR A 50 3.42 -8.68 5.82
N ARG A 51 3.17 -8.60 4.51
CA ARG A 51 3.19 -9.77 3.63
C ARG A 51 4.56 -10.40 3.52
N ASP A 52 5.62 -9.59 3.46
CA ASP A 52 6.97 -10.05 3.15
C ASP A 52 7.75 -10.56 4.37
N ALA A 53 7.47 -10.03 5.57
CA ALA A 53 8.27 -10.28 6.77
C ALA A 53 7.46 -10.87 7.95
N GLY A 54 6.14 -11.04 7.79
CA GLY A 54 5.23 -11.39 8.88
C GLY A 54 4.88 -10.16 9.72
N THR A 55 5.88 -9.51 10.33
CA THR A 55 5.70 -8.22 11.02
C THR A 55 6.88 -7.28 10.82
N ALA A 56 6.63 -5.97 10.84
CA ALA A 56 7.65 -4.92 10.80
C ALA A 56 7.37 -3.82 11.84
N ILE A 57 8.42 -3.23 12.40
CA ILE A 57 8.30 -2.16 13.41
C ILE A 57 8.26 -0.80 12.69
N VAL A 58 7.22 -0.01 12.97
CA VAL A 58 7.17 1.39 12.50
C VAL A 58 8.30 2.17 13.17
N ARG A 59 9.21 2.71 12.36
CA ARG A 59 10.34 3.51 12.84
C ARG A 59 9.97 4.97 13.03
N ASN A 60 9.15 5.48 12.12
CA ASN A 60 8.71 6.87 12.14
C ASN A 60 7.37 7.02 11.42
N ILE A 61 6.68 8.12 11.66
CA ILE A 61 5.42 8.46 11.00
C ILE A 61 5.50 9.89 10.50
N ARG A 62 5.23 10.10 9.22
CA ARG A 62 5.09 11.43 8.64
C ARG A 62 3.66 11.69 8.22
N LYS A 63 3.13 12.84 8.62
CA LYS A 63 1.88 13.39 8.09
C LYS A 63 2.22 14.43 7.03
N ARG A 64 1.78 14.22 5.79
CA ARG A 64 2.02 15.13 4.68
C ARG A 64 0.71 15.63 4.11
N ARG A 65 0.69 16.91 3.73
CA ARG A 65 -0.32 17.44 2.83
C ARG A 65 0.26 17.39 1.42
N ILE A 66 -0.40 16.68 0.53
CA ILE A 66 0.01 16.50 -0.86
C ILE A 66 -1.10 16.99 -1.79
N LYS A 67 -0.73 17.38 -3.01
CA LYS A 67 -1.68 17.68 -4.08
C LYS A 67 -1.49 16.63 -5.18
N ALA A 68 -2.40 15.67 -5.25
CA ALA A 68 -2.30 14.54 -6.16
C ALA A 68 -3.70 14.16 -6.68
N ASP A 69 -3.75 13.40 -7.77
CA ASP A 69 -5.00 12.74 -8.18
C ASP A 69 -5.44 11.76 -7.09
N ALA A 70 -6.71 11.86 -6.69
CA ALA A 70 -7.35 10.90 -5.78
C ALA A 70 -7.95 9.76 -6.60
N ILE A 71 -7.55 8.54 -6.27
CA ILE A 71 -8.05 7.31 -6.88
C ILE A 71 -9.02 6.66 -5.92
N VAL A 72 -10.27 6.50 -6.35
CA VAL A 72 -11.30 5.75 -5.64
C VAL A 72 -11.23 4.30 -6.11
N ILE A 73 -11.10 3.39 -5.16
CA ILE A 73 -11.13 1.95 -5.37
C ILE A 73 -12.39 1.44 -4.67
N GLN A 74 -13.38 0.97 -5.44
CA GLN A 74 -14.62 0.45 -4.86
C GLN A 74 -14.39 -0.89 -4.15
N ALA A 75 -15.20 -1.17 -3.13
CA ALA A 75 -15.20 -2.45 -2.44
C ALA A 75 -15.35 -3.62 -3.44
N GLY A 76 -14.54 -4.66 -3.26
CA GLY A 76 -14.60 -5.86 -4.11
C GLY A 76 -14.04 -5.73 -5.54
N SER A 77 -13.48 -4.58 -5.92
CA SER A 77 -12.98 -4.31 -7.28
C SER A 77 -11.65 -4.96 -7.65
N LEU A 78 -10.84 -5.27 -6.63
CA LEU A 78 -9.57 -5.98 -6.74
C LEU A 78 -9.76 -7.43 -6.27
N GLY A 79 -8.95 -8.35 -6.82
CA GLY A 79 -9.10 -9.80 -6.64
C GLY A 79 -9.44 -10.26 -5.20
N ASP A 80 -10.07 -11.43 -5.08
CA ASP A 80 -10.59 -12.00 -3.83
C ASP A 80 -11.58 -11.09 -3.08
N THR A 81 -12.40 -10.32 -3.81
CA THR A 81 -13.43 -9.42 -3.25
C THR A 81 -12.87 -8.36 -2.30
N ARG A 82 -11.72 -7.77 -2.65
CA ARG A 82 -11.07 -6.67 -1.90
C ARG A 82 -11.13 -5.37 -2.70
N PRO A 83 -10.96 -4.18 -2.09
CA PRO A 83 -10.92 -3.91 -0.65
C PRO A 83 -12.24 -4.23 0.05
N ASP A 84 -12.21 -4.29 1.38
CA ASP A 84 -13.38 -4.61 2.22
C ASP A 84 -14.44 -3.51 2.22
N ARG A 85 -14.03 -2.31 1.80
CA ARG A 85 -14.85 -1.12 1.67
C ARG A 85 -14.25 -0.21 0.61
N ASP A 86 -15.05 0.74 0.15
CA ASP A 86 -14.56 1.81 -0.71
C ASP A 86 -13.41 2.54 -0.02
N MET A 87 -12.33 2.76 -0.77
CA MET A 87 -11.16 3.46 -0.26
C MET A 87 -10.65 4.48 -1.26
N ILE A 88 -9.92 5.47 -0.75
CA ILE A 88 -9.26 6.50 -1.53
C ILE A 88 -7.76 6.34 -1.33
N LEU A 89 -7.00 6.37 -2.41
CA LEU A 89 -5.55 6.42 -2.37
C LEU A 89 -5.03 7.58 -3.24
N PRO A 90 -3.89 8.19 -2.90
CA PRO A 90 -3.15 9.02 -3.84
C PRO A 90 -2.77 8.20 -5.08
N ALA A 91 -2.77 8.81 -6.26
CA ALA A 91 -2.41 8.17 -7.53
C ALA A 91 -1.06 7.43 -7.50
N GLY A 92 -0.06 7.98 -6.80
CA GLY A 92 1.26 7.38 -6.65
C GLY A 92 1.34 6.28 -5.60
N GLN A 93 0.30 6.01 -4.81
CA GLN A 93 0.34 4.93 -3.82
C GLN A 93 0.43 3.57 -4.52
N GLY A 94 1.42 2.79 -4.13
CA GLY A 94 1.71 1.48 -4.70
C GLY A 94 0.82 0.43 -4.07
N VAL A 95 0.13 -0.29 -4.92
CA VAL A 95 -0.73 -1.43 -4.61
C VAL A 95 -0.07 -2.67 -5.18
N LEU A 96 0.07 -3.71 -4.37
CA LEU A 96 0.59 -5.00 -4.82
C LEU A 96 -0.54 -5.75 -5.52
N VAL A 97 -0.38 -5.97 -6.81
CA VAL A 97 -1.28 -6.78 -7.64
C VAL A 97 -0.67 -8.16 -7.80
N ARG A 98 -1.48 -9.21 -7.58
CA ARG A 98 -1.05 -10.62 -7.65
C ARG A 98 -2.05 -11.52 -8.38
N ASP A 99 -3.05 -10.92 -9.02
CA ASP A 99 -4.02 -11.63 -9.85
C ASP A 99 -3.57 -11.61 -11.32
N TRP A 100 -4.47 -12.02 -12.22
CA TRP A 100 -4.24 -12.03 -13.66
C TRP A 100 -3.77 -10.68 -14.23
N ARG A 101 -4.08 -9.55 -13.58
CA ARG A 101 -3.66 -8.22 -14.04
C ARG A 101 -2.14 -8.05 -13.93
N ALA A 102 -1.49 -8.67 -12.94
CA ALA A 102 -0.03 -8.58 -12.81
C ALA A 102 0.67 -9.19 -14.04
N GLU A 103 0.19 -10.34 -14.50
CA GLU A 103 0.72 -11.00 -15.69
C GLU A 103 0.36 -10.22 -16.96
N ALA A 104 -0.90 -9.80 -17.10
CA ALA A 104 -1.37 -9.07 -18.28
C ALA A 104 -0.69 -7.70 -18.46
N MET A 105 -0.43 -6.99 -17.36
CA MET A 105 0.13 -5.63 -17.40
C MET A 105 1.66 -5.59 -17.32
N PHE A 106 2.29 -6.58 -16.66
CA PHE A 106 3.73 -6.54 -16.33
C PHE A 106 4.48 -7.83 -16.64
N GLY A 107 3.83 -8.88 -17.15
CA GLY A 107 4.46 -10.17 -17.42
C GLY A 107 5.03 -10.85 -16.17
N ALA A 108 4.51 -10.50 -14.98
CA ALA A 108 5.02 -10.97 -13.70
C ALA A 108 3.89 -11.59 -12.87
N ARG A 109 4.23 -12.55 -11.99
CA ARG A 109 3.27 -13.18 -11.07
C ARG A 109 2.69 -12.21 -10.05
N GLN A 110 3.43 -11.15 -9.76
CA GLN A 110 3.02 -10.05 -8.91
C GLN A 110 3.75 -8.78 -9.31
N ALA A 111 3.13 -7.62 -9.13
CA ALA A 111 3.70 -6.32 -9.44
C ALA A 111 3.27 -5.28 -8.41
N LEU A 112 4.18 -4.39 -8.03
CA LEU A 112 3.83 -3.21 -7.25
C LEU A 112 3.50 -2.07 -8.21
N VAL A 113 2.26 -1.62 -8.19
CA VAL A 113 1.68 -0.77 -9.23
C VAL A 113 1.11 0.50 -8.61
N PRO A 114 1.44 1.70 -9.14
CA PRO A 114 0.77 2.93 -8.70
C PRO A 114 -0.75 2.83 -8.88
N ALA A 115 -1.53 3.35 -7.93
CA ALA A 115 -2.99 3.26 -7.93
C ALA A 115 -3.62 3.78 -9.23
N GLU A 116 -3.06 4.83 -9.84
CA GLU A 116 -3.57 5.36 -11.11
C GLU A 116 -3.49 4.38 -12.29
N ARG A 117 -2.55 3.43 -12.25
CA ARG A 117 -2.38 2.41 -13.30
C ARG A 117 -3.43 1.31 -13.20
N LEU A 118 -4.20 1.27 -12.10
CA LEU A 118 -5.28 0.32 -11.88
C LEU A 118 -6.65 0.84 -12.34
N ILE A 119 -6.74 2.10 -12.80
CA ILE A 119 -7.99 2.68 -13.27
C ILE A 119 -8.55 1.85 -14.44
N ASP A 120 -9.77 1.35 -14.25
CA ASP A 120 -10.55 0.65 -15.28
C ASP A 120 -11.73 1.47 -15.80
N GLY A 121 -12.03 2.60 -15.16
CA GLY A 121 -13.11 3.52 -15.55
C GLY A 121 -14.48 3.14 -15.00
N GLU A 122 -14.60 2.02 -14.28
CA GLU A 122 -15.85 1.55 -13.70
C GLU A 122 -15.72 1.44 -12.17
N PHE A 123 -14.86 0.55 -11.68
CA PHE A 123 -14.70 0.24 -10.27
C PHE A 123 -13.50 0.92 -9.62
N ILE A 124 -12.48 1.22 -10.42
CA ILE A 124 -11.31 1.98 -10.01
C ILE A 124 -11.29 3.23 -10.87
N ARG A 125 -11.48 4.39 -10.24
CA ARG A 125 -11.73 5.65 -10.93
C ARG A 125 -10.93 6.80 -10.34
N ARG A 126 -10.56 7.73 -11.21
CA ARG A 126 -9.97 9.01 -10.83
C ARG A 126 -11.09 9.98 -10.43
N GLU A 127 -11.05 10.48 -9.20
CA GLU A 127 -11.96 11.54 -8.74
C GLU A 127 -11.47 12.94 -9.17
N GLY A 128 -10.15 13.07 -9.38
CA GLY A 128 -9.47 14.30 -9.79
C GLY A 128 -8.43 14.76 -8.79
N ILE A 129 -7.83 15.92 -9.05
CA ILE A 129 -6.76 16.48 -8.21
C ILE A 129 -7.34 16.97 -6.89
N ALA A 130 -6.83 16.43 -5.78
CA ALA A 130 -7.26 16.78 -4.43
C ALA A 130 -6.07 17.17 -3.54
N ASN A 131 -6.36 17.96 -2.49
CA ASN A 131 -5.43 18.17 -1.39
C ASN A 131 -5.62 17.04 -0.38
N LEU A 132 -4.75 16.04 -0.39
CA LEU A 132 -4.84 14.88 0.47
C LEU A 132 -3.94 15.06 1.70
N ILE A 133 -4.44 14.64 2.87
CA ILE A 133 -3.64 14.48 4.08
C ILE A 133 -3.31 13.00 4.20
N VAL A 134 -2.05 12.67 3.93
CA VAL A 134 -1.58 11.29 3.92
C VAL A 134 -0.67 11.01 5.11
N ILE A 135 -0.74 9.78 5.59
CA ILE A 135 0.13 9.26 6.65
C ILE A 135 1.09 8.26 6.01
N GLN A 136 2.38 8.54 6.17
CA GLN A 136 3.46 7.68 5.71
C GLN A 136 4.04 6.94 6.92
N LEU A 137 3.81 5.63 6.97
CA LEU A 137 4.45 4.75 7.95
C LEU A 137 5.82 4.36 7.40
N GLU A 138 6.87 4.68 8.14
CA GLU A 138 8.25 4.44 7.74
C GLU A 138 8.86 3.25 8.44
N PHE A 139 9.59 2.44 7.68
CA PHE A 139 10.28 1.25 8.13
C PHE A 139 11.77 1.31 7.77
N ASP A 140 12.56 0.38 8.32
CA ASP A 140 13.99 0.27 8.02
C ASP A 140 14.29 -0.28 6.62
N ARG A 141 13.33 -1.00 6.01
CA ARG A 141 13.38 -1.49 4.64
C ARG A 141 11.99 -1.48 3.99
N PRO A 142 11.89 -1.66 2.66
CA PRO A 142 10.59 -1.74 2.00
C PRO A 142 9.75 -2.92 2.54
N HIS A 143 8.46 -2.66 2.77
CA HIS A 143 7.49 -3.64 3.25
C HIS A 143 6.15 -3.48 2.54
N ILE A 144 5.41 -4.58 2.46
CA ILE A 144 4.03 -4.60 1.95
C ILE A 144 3.06 -4.76 3.13
N LEU A 145 2.20 -3.77 3.31
CA LEU A 145 1.27 -3.63 4.41
C LEU A 145 -0.13 -4.09 3.99
N TYR A 146 -0.90 -4.64 4.93
CA TYR A 146 -2.32 -4.92 4.73
C TYR A 146 -3.16 -3.73 5.20
N VAL A 147 -3.84 -3.06 4.28
CA VAL A 147 -4.66 -1.87 4.52
C VAL A 147 -5.99 -2.02 3.81
N ASP A 148 -7.11 -1.92 4.54
CA ASP A 148 -8.49 -2.06 4.01
C ASP A 148 -8.71 -3.34 3.20
N GLY A 149 -8.01 -4.40 3.57
CA GLY A 149 -8.08 -5.70 2.90
C GLY A 149 -7.22 -5.82 1.64
N ILE A 150 -6.52 -4.78 1.23
CA ILE A 150 -5.55 -4.82 0.11
C ILE A 150 -4.11 -4.71 0.60
N GLU A 151 -3.18 -4.99 -0.31
CA GLU A 151 -1.75 -4.99 -0.06
C GLU A 151 -1.12 -3.74 -0.67
N VAL A 152 -0.50 -2.89 0.15
CA VAL A 152 0.05 -1.60 -0.27
C VAL A 152 1.49 -1.42 0.21
N ALA A 153 2.30 -0.65 -0.53
CA ALA A 153 3.67 -0.38 -0.12
C ALA A 153 3.75 0.62 1.06
N GLY A 154 4.53 0.25 2.07
CA GLY A 154 5.01 1.15 3.11
C GLY A 154 6.15 2.06 2.62
N GLN A 155 6.57 3.01 3.46
CA GLN A 155 7.67 3.92 3.14
C GLN A 155 8.93 3.49 3.87
N ILE A 156 10.09 3.83 3.32
CA ILE A 156 11.39 3.64 3.99
C ILE A 156 11.81 4.93 4.65
N VAL A 157 12.49 4.82 5.79
CA VAL A 157 13.18 5.95 6.42
C VAL A 157 14.14 6.55 5.40
N GLN A 158 13.84 7.78 4.96
CA GLN A 158 14.79 8.53 4.15
C GLN A 158 15.91 9.00 5.07
N SER A 159 17.16 8.67 4.73
CA SER A 159 18.31 9.33 5.35
C SER A 159 18.17 10.82 5.11
N THR A 160 18.04 11.61 6.18
CA THR A 160 18.08 13.07 6.08
C THR A 160 19.39 13.42 5.39
N GLN A 161 19.36 13.75 4.10
CA GLN A 161 20.44 14.51 3.52
C GLN A 161 20.37 15.85 4.23
N ALA A 162 21.26 16.06 5.20
CA ALA A 162 21.54 17.38 5.71
C ALA A 162 21.85 18.24 4.48
N LYS A 163 20.92 19.14 4.12
CA LYS A 163 21.25 20.26 3.25
C LYS A 163 22.31 21.04 4.01
N ALA A 164 23.57 20.77 3.69
CA ALA A 164 24.66 21.67 4.02
C ALA A 164 24.39 22.95 3.21
N ALA A 165 23.98 24.00 3.91
CA ALA A 165 23.93 25.37 3.45
C ALA A 165 24.30 26.26 4.64
#